data_AF-A0A1C5UAR9-F1
#
_entry.id   AF-A0A1C5UAR9-F1
#
_cell.length_a   1.000
_cell.length_b   1.000
_cell.length_c   1.000
_cell.angle_alpha   90.00
_cell.angle_beta   90.00
_cell.angle_gamma   90.00
#
_symmetry.space_group_name_H-M   'P 1'
#
loop_
_entity.id
_entity.type
_entity.pdbx_description
1 polymer ?
#
loop_
_entity_poly.entity_id
_entity_poly.type
_entity_poly.pdbx_seq_one_letter_code
_entity_poly.pdbx_strand_id
1 'polypeptide(L)'
;MTVLEFFENLMHHIVEVAILVFEFIGVIVIIISGLKGFYFYLRRRPDMKLALAQGLAVGLEFKLCSEILKTVTVRDFKEIATVAGIIALRAALTFLIHWEIKEEKAEEKVEEKTTKE
;
A
#
# COMPACT_ATOMS: atom_id res chain seq x y z
N MET A 1 -40.20 8.52 -11.73
CA MET A 1 -39.03 8.58 -10.84
C MET A 1 -39.49 9.09 -9.50
N THR A 2 -39.53 8.21 -8.50
CA THR A 2 -39.82 8.61 -7.11
C THR A 2 -38.62 9.39 -6.55
N VAL A 3 -38.84 10.29 -5.60
CA VAL A 3 -37.75 11.08 -5.00
C VAL A 3 -36.65 10.17 -4.40
N LEU A 4 -37.05 9.02 -3.86
CA LEU A 4 -36.15 7.98 -3.34
C LEU A 4 -35.20 7.39 -4.40
N GLU A 5 -35.73 7.03 -5.58
CA GLU A 5 -34.91 6.52 -6.69
C GLU A 5 -33.83 7.52 -7.12
N PHE A 6 -34.14 8.82 -7.10
CA PHE A 6 -33.16 9.86 -7.41
C PHE A 6 -32.02 9.91 -6.38
N PHE A 7 -32.34 9.83 -5.08
CA PHE A 7 -31.33 9.82 -4.02
C PHE A 7 -30.46 8.56 -4.04
N GLU A 8 -31.03 7.38 -4.29
CA GLU A 8 -30.27 6.14 -4.41
C GLU A 8 -29.27 6.19 -5.58
N ASN A 9 -29.73 6.63 -6.75
CA ASN A 9 -28.89 6.71 -7.94
C ASN A 9 -27.77 7.76 -7.78
N LEU A 10 -28.08 8.88 -7.12
CA LEU A 10 -27.10 9.91 -6.77
C LEU A 10 -26.07 9.37 -5.76
N MET A 11 -26.50 8.64 -4.73
CA MET A 11 -25.60 8.06 -3.75
C MET A 11 -24.66 7.03 -4.39
N HIS A 12 -25.18 6.19 -5.28
CA HIS A 12 -24.40 5.19 -5.99
C HIS A 12 -23.23 5.83 -6.76
N HIS A 13 -23.52 6.86 -7.56
CA HIS A 13 -22.48 7.57 -8.32
C HIS A 13 -21.47 8.30 -7.41
N ILE A 14 -21.92 8.91 -6.32
CA ILE A 14 -21.01 9.56 -5.37
C ILE A 14 -20.03 8.54 -4.77
N VAL A 15 -20.53 7.36 -4.38
CA VAL A 15 -19.69 6.32 -3.78
C VAL A 15 -18.74 5.73 -4.81
N GLU A 16 -19.18 5.46 -6.04
CA GLU A 16 -18.30 4.99 -7.13
C GLU A 16 -17.15 5.96 -7.41
N VAL A 17 -17.45 7.26 -7.46
CA VAL A 17 -16.43 8.30 -7.64
C VAL A 17 -15.49 8.35 -6.43
N ALA A 18 -16.02 8.24 -5.21
CA ALA A 18 -15.20 8.25 -3.99
C ALA A 18 -14.23 7.05 -3.95
N ILE A 19 -14.69 5.85 -4.29
CA ILE A 19 -13.89 4.63 -4.38
C ILE A 19 -12.69 4.84 -5.32
N LEU A 20 -12.95 5.37 -6.52
CA LEU A 20 -11.93 5.65 -7.53
C LEU A 20 -10.89 6.65 -7.00
N VAL A 21 -11.35 7.72 -6.35
CA VAL A 21 -10.49 8.74 -5.76
C VAL A 21 -9.59 8.16 -4.67
N PHE A 22 -10.14 7.37 -3.74
CA PHE A 22 -9.36 6.74 -2.68
C PHE A 22 -8.33 5.75 -3.22
N GLU A 23 -8.67 4.97 -4.25
CA GLU A 23 -7.72 4.09 -4.93
C GLU A 23 -6.58 4.88 -5.57
N PHE A 24 -6.89 5.96 -6.28
CA PHE A 24 -5.88 6.82 -6.89
C PHE A 24 -4.93 7.43 -5.86
N ILE A 25 -5.46 7.93 -4.74
CA ILE A 25 -4.65 8.49 -3.66
C ILE A 25 -3.71 7.43 -3.09
N GLY A 26 -4.23 6.24 -2.78
CA GLY A 26 -3.42 5.13 -2.27
C GLY A 26 -2.28 4.75 -3.23
N VAL A 27 -2.57 4.66 -4.54
CA VAL A 27 -1.57 4.37 -5.57
C VAL A 27 -0.51 5.47 -5.65
N ILE A 28 -0.91 6.75 -5.67
CA ILE A 28 0.02 7.88 -5.73
C ILE A 28 0.96 7.90 -4.52
N VAL A 29 0.43 7.68 -3.32
CA VAL A 29 1.24 7.65 -2.09
C VAL A 29 2.27 6.53 -2.14
N ILE A 30 1.88 5.34 -2.61
CA ILE A 30 2.80 4.19 -2.77
C ILE A 30 3.88 4.51 -3.80
N ILE A 31 3.52 5.07 -4.95
CA ILE A 31 4.47 5.42 -6.01
C ILE A 31 5.50 6.46 -5.53
N ILE A 32 5.04 7.54 -4.90
CA ILE A 32 5.93 8.61 -4.39
C ILE A 32 6.87 8.06 -3.32
N SER A 33 6.33 7.28 -2.39
CA SER A 33 7.12 6.69 -1.31
C SER A 33 8.12 5.65 -1.84
N GLY A 34 7.72 4.88 -2.85
CA GLY A 34 8.59 3.96 -3.58
C GLY A 34 9.74 4.68 -4.30
N LEU A 35 9.44 5.74 -5.06
CA LEU A 35 10.43 6.57 -5.75
C LEU A 35 11.40 7.22 -4.76
N LYS A 36 10.88 7.78 -3.66
CA LYS A 36 11.69 8.43 -2.62
C LYS A 36 12.57 7.41 -1.89
N GLY A 37 12.03 6.23 -1.58
CA GLY A 37 12.78 5.11 -1.03
C GLY A 37 13.88 4.63 -1.97
N PHE A 38 13.60 4.51 -3.27
CA PHE A 38 14.58 4.13 -4.28
C PHE A 38 15.69 5.18 -4.46
N TYR A 39 15.34 6.47 -4.45
CA TYR A 39 16.32 7.55 -4.50
C TYR A 39 17.27 7.52 -3.29
N PHE A 40 16.73 7.30 -2.08
CA PHE A 40 17.55 7.17 -0.87
C PHE A 40 18.36 5.88 -0.81
N TYR A 41 17.86 4.79 -1.42
CA TYR A 41 18.59 3.54 -1.60
C TYR A 41 19.88 3.78 -2.38
N LEU A 42 19.78 4.47 -3.51
CA LEU A 42 20.93 4.79 -4.35
C LEU A 42 21.94 5.69 -3.63
N ARG A 43 21.48 6.49 -2.66
CA ARG A 43 22.29 7.44 -1.89
C ARG A 43 22.82 6.88 -0.55
N ARG A 44 22.67 5.57 -0.28
CA ARG A 44 23.12 4.86 0.95
C ARG A 44 22.79 5.56 2.28
N ARG A 45 21.61 6.21 2.38
CA ARG A 45 21.14 6.84 3.63
C ARG A 45 20.35 5.82 4.50
N PRO A 46 20.58 5.77 5.82
CA PRO A 46 19.91 4.82 6.71
C PRO A 46 18.40 5.07 6.91
N ASP A 47 17.92 6.29 6.63
CA ASP A 47 16.52 6.71 6.87
C ASP A 47 15.51 6.15 5.82
N MET A 48 16.03 5.46 4.81
CA MET A 48 15.29 4.95 3.64
C MET A 48 14.13 4.02 4.01
N LYS A 49 14.37 3.06 4.90
CA LYS A 49 13.39 1.99 5.19
C LYS A 49 12.18 2.52 5.96
N LEU A 50 12.38 3.54 6.79
CA LEU A 50 11.31 4.17 7.54
C LEU A 50 10.36 4.93 6.61
N ALA A 51 10.90 5.72 5.68
CA ALA A 51 10.10 6.47 4.72
C ALA A 51 9.29 5.54 3.78
N LEU A 52 9.88 4.42 3.35
CA LEU A 52 9.20 3.44 2.51
C LEU A 52 8.10 2.69 3.27
N ALA A 53 8.38 2.21 4.48
CA ALA A 53 7.42 1.48 5.31
C ALA A 53 6.22 2.36 5.69
N GLN A 54 6.47 3.62 6.06
CA GLN A 54 5.42 4.57 6.41
C GLN A 54 4.55 4.93 5.20
N GLY A 55 5.17 5.13 4.03
CA GLY A 55 4.44 5.38 2.78
C GLY A 55 3.59 4.19 2.32
N LEU A 56 4.09 2.97 2.49
CA LEU A 56 3.33 1.75 2.22
C LEU A 56 2.15 1.60 3.18
N ALA A 57 2.35 1.84 4.49
CA ALA A 57 1.28 1.77 5.48
C ALA A 57 0.13 2.73 5.14
N VAL A 58 0.44 4.01 4.88
CA VAL A 58 -0.57 5.01 4.50
C VAL A 58 -1.27 4.65 3.19
N GLY A 59 -0.52 4.18 2.18
CA GLY A 59 -1.11 3.74 0.92
C GLY A 59 -2.06 2.55 1.04
N LEU A 60 -1.77 1.63 1.97
CA LEU A 60 -2.62 0.49 2.28
C LEU A 60 -3.88 0.90 3.07
N GLU A 61 -3.77 1.83 4.00
CA GLU A 61 -4.93 2.38 4.73
C GLU A 61 -5.95 3.03 3.78
N PHE A 62 -5.48 3.79 2.79
CA PHE A 62 -6.35 4.37 1.76
C PHE A 62 -7.03 3.31 0.88
N LYS A 63 -6.30 2.24 0.55
CA LYS A 63 -6.90 1.10 -0.18
C LYS A 63 -7.95 0.37 0.65
N LEU A 64 -7.70 0.15 1.94
CA LEU A 64 -8.70 -0.44 2.84
C LEU A 64 -9.95 0.44 2.96
N CYS A 65 -9.77 1.76 3.01
CA CYS A 65 -10.90 2.71 3.07
C CYS A 65 -11.79 2.61 1.81
N SER A 66 -11.17 2.47 0.63
CA SER A 66 -11.89 2.26 -0.63
C SER A 66 -12.61 0.90 -0.67
N GLU A 67 -11.96 -0.16 -0.17
CA GLU A 67 -12.57 -1.49 -0.08
C GLU A 67 -13.82 -1.47 0.81
N ILE A 68 -13.76 -0.78 1.95
CA ILE A 68 -14.91 -0.59 2.86
C ILE A 68 -16.05 0.14 2.13
N LEU A 69 -15.77 1.19 1.36
CA LEU A 69 -16.80 1.89 0.56
C LEU A 69 -17.45 0.97 -0.50
N LYS A 70 -16.66 0.11 -1.16
CA LYS A 70 -17.17 -0.92 -2.08
C LYS A 70 -18.12 -1.91 -1.39
N THR A 71 -17.79 -2.34 -0.17
CA THR A 71 -18.61 -3.28 0.60
C THR A 71 -19.99 -2.74 0.98
N VAL A 72 -20.12 -1.41 1.07
CA VAL A 72 -21.38 -0.73 1.42
C VAL A 72 -22.32 -0.63 0.21
N THR A 73 -21.79 -0.67 -1.02
CA THR A 73 -22.57 -0.45 -2.25
C THR A 73 -22.87 -1.73 -3.04
N VAL A 74 -21.95 -2.72 -3.10
CA VAL A 74 -22.09 -3.88 -4.00
C VAL A 74 -21.71 -5.19 -3.28
N ARG A 75 -22.62 -6.17 -3.29
CA ARG A 75 -22.45 -7.46 -2.61
C ARG A 75 -21.70 -8.54 -3.42
N ASP A 76 -21.03 -8.21 -4.52
CA ASP A 76 -20.26 -9.19 -5.32
C ASP A 76 -18.74 -9.05 -5.10
N PHE A 77 -18.32 -9.62 -3.98
CA PHE A 77 -16.97 -9.52 -3.42
C PHE A 77 -15.90 -10.37 -4.12
N LYS A 78 -16.31 -11.34 -4.94
CA LYS A 78 -15.44 -12.49 -5.26
C LYS A 78 -14.33 -12.16 -6.24
N GLU A 79 -14.61 -11.35 -7.26
CA GLU A 79 -13.62 -10.99 -8.28
C GLU A 79 -12.66 -9.89 -7.78
N ILE A 80 -13.19 -8.91 -7.05
CA ILE A 80 -12.41 -7.81 -6.48
C ILE A 80 -11.45 -8.34 -5.40
N ALA A 81 -11.93 -9.21 -4.51
CA ALA A 81 -11.10 -9.83 -3.47
C ALA A 81 -9.95 -10.67 -4.04
N THR A 82 -10.16 -11.31 -5.20
CA THR A 82 -9.12 -12.13 -5.83
C THR A 82 -7.98 -11.26 -6.37
N VAL A 83 -8.31 -10.16 -7.05
CA VAL A 83 -7.30 -9.22 -7.56
C VAL A 83 -6.58 -8.51 -6.41
N ALA A 84 -7.31 -8.08 -5.38
CA ALA A 84 -6.73 -7.48 -4.18
C ALA A 84 -5.80 -8.46 -3.43
N GLY A 85 -6.20 -9.73 -3.32
CA GLY A 85 -5.40 -10.80 -2.72
C GLY A 85 -4.08 -11.04 -3.46
N ILE A 86 -4.09 -11.04 -4.79
CA ILE A 86 -2.87 -11.18 -5.59
C ILE A 86 -1.91 -9.99 -5.37
N ILE A 87 -2.45 -8.76 -5.32
CA ILE A 87 -1.64 -7.56 -5.08
C ILE A 87 -1.07 -7.56 -3.66
N ALA A 88 -1.85 -7.97 -2.66
CA ALA A 88 -1.42 -8.09 -1.26
C ALA A 88 -0.33 -9.15 -1.09
N LEU A 89 -0.52 -10.34 -1.68
CA LEU A 89 0.48 -11.41 -1.69
C LEU A 89 1.80 -10.93 -2.30
N ARG A 90 1.73 -10.20 -3.43
CA ARG A 90 2.91 -9.66 -4.09
C ARG A 90 3.64 -8.63 -3.23
N ALA A 91 2.91 -7.77 -2.54
CA ALA A 91 3.48 -6.80 -1.60
C ALA A 91 4.12 -7.49 -0.40
N ALA A 92 3.45 -8.49 0.18
CA ALA A 92 3.95 -9.27 1.31
C ALA A 92 5.24 -10.03 0.95
N LEU A 93 5.27 -10.71 -0.19
CA LEU A 93 6.46 -11.46 -0.65
C LEU A 93 7.64 -10.52 -0.90
N THR A 94 7.38 -9.37 -1.55
CA THR A 94 8.43 -8.36 -1.82
C THR A 94 8.94 -7.73 -0.52
N PHE A 95 8.06 -7.52 0.46
CA PHE A 95 8.43 -6.95 1.75
C PHE A 95 9.21 -7.94 2.62
N LEU A 96 8.82 -9.22 2.63
CA LEU A 96 9.55 -10.30 3.29
C LEU A 96 10.99 -10.39 2.80
N ILE A 97 11.19 -10.44 1.48
CA ILE A 97 12.54 -10.47 0.87
C ILE A 97 13.33 -9.20 1.27
N HIS A 98 12.69 -8.04 1.31
CA HIS A 98 13.35 -6.80 1.72
C HIS A 98 13.75 -6.78 3.21
N TRP A 99 13.02 -7.52 4.04
CA TRP A 99 13.28 -7.67 5.47
C TRP A 99 14.46 -8.62 5.69
N GLU A 100 14.49 -9.75 4.99
CA GLU A 100 15.56 -10.74 5.02
C GLU A 100 16.90 -10.11 4.58
N ILE A 101 16.90 -9.36 3.48
CA ILE A 101 18.09 -8.61 2.99
C ILE A 101 18.51 -7.49 3.98
N LYS A 102 17.62 -7.06 4.89
CA LYS A 102 18.00 -6.09 5.95
C LYS A 102 18.80 -6.77 7.05
N GLU A 103 18.41 -7.99 7.43
CA GLU A 103 19.01 -8.74 8.54
C GLU A 103 20.42 -9.19 8.18
N GLU A 104 20.63 -9.76 6.98
CA GLU A 104 21.98 -10.14 6.52
C GLU A 104 22.97 -8.96 6.54
N LYS A 105 22.54 -7.77 6.11
CA LYS A 105 23.40 -6.57 6.11
C LYS A 105 23.64 -5.97 7.50
N ALA A 106 22.81 -6.33 8.48
CA ALA A 106 23.02 -5.96 9.87
C ALA A 106 24.03 -6.90 10.53
N GLU A 107 23.99 -8.20 10.21
CA GLU A 107 24.94 -9.20 10.69
C GLU A 107 26.35 -8.99 10.14
N GLU A 108 26.51 -8.67 8.84
CA GLU A 108 27.82 -8.34 8.23
C GLU A 108 28.54 -7.18 8.95
N LYS A 109 27.80 -6.19 9.45
CA LYS A 109 28.37 -5.05 10.17
C LYS A 109 28.76 -5.35 11.62
N VAL A 110 28.19 -6.41 12.20
CA VAL A 110 28.54 -6.87 13.55
C VAL A 110 29.81 -7.71 13.46
N GLU A 111 29.95 -8.58 12.46
CA GLU A 111 31.16 -9.38 12.23
C GLU A 111 32.41 -8.53 11.93
N GLU A 112 32.28 -7.45 11.13
CA GLU A 112 33.42 -6.58 10.82
C GLU A 112 33.96 -5.79 12.03
N LYS A 113 33.16 -5.64 13.10
CA LYS A 113 33.59 -5.00 14.36
C LYS A 113 34.30 -5.96 15.29
N THR A 114 33.87 -7.24 15.35
CA THR A 114 34.46 -8.25 16.25
C THR A 114 35.82 -8.77 15.75
N THR A 115 36.16 -8.63 14.47
CA THR A 115 37.48 -9.01 13.91
C THR A 115 38.53 -7.90 14.01
N LYS A 116 38.16 -6.68 14.43
CA LYS A 116 39.08 -5.52 14.57
C LYS A 116 39.39 -5.13 16.02
N GLU A 117 38.85 -5.83 17.01
CA GLU A 117 39.21 -5.70 18.43
C GLU A 117 40.20 -6.80 18.88
#